data_AF-A0AAX3N9U0-F1
#
_entry.id   AF-A0AAX3N9U0-F1
#
_cell.length_a   1.000
_cell.length_b   1.000
_cell.length_c   1.000
_cell.angle_alpha   90.00
_cell.angle_beta   90.00
_cell.angle_gamma   90.00
#
_symmetry.space_group_name_H-M   'P 1'
#
loop_
_entity.id
_entity.type
_entity.pdbx_description
1 polymer ?
#
loop_
_entity_poly.entity_id
_entity_poly.type
_entity_poly.pdbx_seq_one_letter_code
_entity_poly.pdbx_strand_id
1 'polypeptide(L)'
;MGERLDTSAFFSISDVVVGTGRVALEAMSCKRPVIAIGAKGIFGIVKPDNFKLAWRYYFGDHRAKETLEISKIENLILTALRSKKSSKNWGEAGREFVKKQFNISGIVDKLLSLYQSFI
;
A
#
# COMPACT_ATOMS: atom_id res chain seq x y z
N MET A 1 -15.97 -3.28 -13.60
CA MET A 1 -16.92 -2.74 -12.59
C MET A 1 -16.54 -1.28 -12.42
N GLY A 2 -17.46 -0.33 -12.62
CA GLY A 2 -17.16 1.12 -12.54
C GLY A 2 -16.76 1.57 -11.13
N GLU A 3 -17.01 2.83 -10.80
CA GLU A 3 -16.74 3.36 -9.46
C GLU A 3 -17.49 2.56 -8.37
N ARG A 4 -16.80 2.33 -7.23
CA ARG A 4 -17.30 1.57 -6.09
C ARG A 4 -16.79 2.20 -4.79
N LEU A 5 -17.66 2.28 -3.79
CA LEU A 5 -17.33 2.80 -2.46
C LEU A 5 -16.97 1.68 -1.47
N ASP A 6 -17.40 0.44 -1.74
CA ASP A 6 -17.18 -0.77 -0.94
C ASP A 6 -15.84 -1.47 -1.30
N THR A 7 -14.78 -0.68 -1.43
CA THR A 7 -13.46 -1.17 -1.93
C THR A 7 -12.86 -2.27 -1.06
N SER A 8 -13.15 -2.29 0.25
CA SER A 8 -12.67 -3.31 1.18
C SER A 8 -13.13 -4.73 0.83
N ALA A 9 -14.34 -4.89 0.29
CA ALA A 9 -14.86 -6.19 -0.14
C ALA A 9 -14.04 -6.73 -1.32
N PHE A 10 -13.73 -5.86 -2.29
CA PHE A 10 -12.91 -6.20 -3.45
C PHE A 10 -11.47 -6.53 -3.06
N PHE A 11 -10.83 -5.70 -2.23
CA PHE A 11 -9.49 -6.01 -1.75
C PHE A 11 -9.46 -7.34 -1.02
N SER A 12 -10.46 -7.62 -0.19
CA SER A 12 -10.52 -8.84 0.61
C SER A 12 -10.64 -10.13 -0.21
N ILE A 13 -11.02 -10.07 -1.49
CA ILE A 13 -11.07 -11.23 -2.38
C ILE A 13 -9.92 -11.29 -3.40
N SER A 14 -9.13 -10.22 -3.51
CA SER A 14 -8.00 -10.16 -4.45
C SER A 14 -6.80 -10.98 -4.00
N ASP A 15 -6.05 -11.56 -4.94
CA ASP A 15 -4.73 -12.16 -4.67
C ASP A 15 -3.63 -11.10 -4.54
N VAL A 16 -3.74 -10.01 -5.30
CA VAL A 16 -2.80 -8.89 -5.34
C VAL A 16 -3.55 -7.61 -5.74
N VAL A 17 -3.09 -6.47 -5.24
CA VAL A 17 -3.63 -5.15 -5.62
C VAL A 17 -2.54 -4.32 -6.29
N VAL A 18 -2.87 -3.71 -7.42
CA VAL A 18 -2.05 -2.68 -8.07
C VAL A 18 -2.64 -1.33 -7.70
N GLY A 19 -1.86 -0.45 -7.08
CA GLY A 19 -2.35 0.87 -6.67
C GLY A 19 -1.35 1.68 -5.85
N THR A 20 -1.63 2.97 -5.71
CA THR A 20 -0.78 3.95 -5.02
C THR A 20 -1.51 4.64 -3.87
N GLY A 21 -0.80 5.47 -3.10
CA GLY A 21 -1.39 6.35 -2.09
C GLY A 21 -2.36 5.64 -1.14
N ARG A 22 -3.61 6.13 -1.09
CA ARG A 22 -4.66 5.56 -0.23
C ARG A 22 -5.03 4.12 -0.59
N VAL A 23 -5.08 3.78 -1.88
CA VAL A 23 -5.40 2.40 -2.33
C VAL A 23 -4.39 1.40 -1.77
N ALA A 24 -3.10 1.76 -1.74
CA ALA A 24 -2.07 0.90 -1.15
C ALA A 24 -2.32 0.65 0.34
N LEU A 25 -2.68 1.69 1.11
CA LEU A 25 -2.97 1.59 2.54
C LEU A 25 -4.22 0.74 2.81
N GLU A 26 -5.28 0.88 2.01
CA GLU A 26 -6.51 0.09 2.14
C GLU A 26 -6.26 -1.39 1.82
N ALA A 27 -5.56 -1.67 0.72
CA ALA A 27 -5.18 -3.02 0.36
C ALA A 27 -4.30 -3.68 1.44
N MET A 28 -3.29 -2.96 1.95
CA MET A 28 -2.45 -3.41 3.07
C MET A 28 -3.27 -3.69 4.33
N SER A 29 -4.27 -2.85 4.64
CA SER A 29 -5.19 -3.06 5.77
C SER A 29 -5.97 -4.37 5.65
N CYS A 30 -6.34 -4.74 4.42
CA CYS A 30 -6.97 -6.02 4.06
C CYS A 30 -5.98 -7.21 3.97
N LYS A 31 -4.72 -7.04 4.40
CA LYS A 31 -3.62 -8.01 4.29
C LYS A 31 -3.30 -8.42 2.85
N ARG A 32 -3.48 -7.51 1.90
CA ARG A 32 -3.23 -7.80 0.49
C ARG A 32 -1.86 -7.27 0.08
N PRO A 33 -1.06 -8.07 -0.65
CA PRO A 33 0.19 -7.59 -1.21
C PRO A 33 -0.11 -6.49 -2.24
N VAL A 34 0.73 -5.44 -2.24
CA VAL A 34 0.56 -4.28 -3.11
C VAL A 34 1.72 -4.18 -4.09
N ILE A 35 1.39 -3.96 -5.35
CA ILE A 35 2.31 -3.52 -6.38
C ILE A 35 2.06 -2.03 -6.62
N ALA A 36 3.01 -1.19 -6.21
CA ALA A 36 2.92 0.25 -6.35
C ALA A 36 3.38 0.69 -7.73
N ILE A 37 2.41 1.06 -8.58
CA ILE A 37 2.61 1.59 -9.93
C ILE A 37 1.66 2.77 -10.09
N GLY A 38 2.20 3.95 -10.39
CA GLY A 38 1.44 5.19 -10.51
C GLY A 38 1.81 5.98 -11.75
N ALA A 39 1.27 7.20 -11.85
CA ALA A 39 1.50 8.08 -12.99
C ALA A 39 2.99 8.47 -13.20
N LYS A 40 3.82 8.37 -12.15
CA LYS A 40 5.26 8.65 -12.20
C LYS A 40 6.11 7.43 -12.61
N GLY A 41 5.50 6.25 -12.73
CA GLY A 41 6.19 5.01 -13.09
C GLY A 41 6.05 3.93 -12.03
N ILE A 42 7.04 3.04 -11.97
CA ILE A 42 7.01 1.83 -11.15
C ILE A 42 7.81 2.06 -9.85
N PHE A 43 7.17 1.82 -8.71
CA PHE A 43 7.87 1.65 -7.43
C PHE A 43 8.20 0.17 -7.16
N GLY A 44 7.31 -0.73 -7.58
CA GLY A 44 7.43 -2.18 -7.45
C GLY A 44 6.60 -2.76 -6.31
N ILE A 45 6.90 -4.01 -5.93
CA ILE A 45 6.22 -4.68 -4.81
C ILE A 45 6.55 -4.00 -3.49
N VAL A 46 5.52 -3.68 -2.72
CA VAL A 46 5.63 -3.11 -1.38
C VAL A 46 5.85 -4.25 -0.38
N LYS A 47 7.00 -4.24 0.30
CA LYS A 47 7.44 -5.31 1.21
C LYS A 47 8.26 -4.74 2.38
N PRO A 48 8.47 -5.51 3.47
CA PRO A 48 9.02 -4.96 4.71
C PRO A 48 10.35 -4.22 4.58
N ASP A 49 11.24 -4.70 3.71
CA ASP A 49 12.55 -4.08 3.45
C ASP A 49 12.45 -2.68 2.83
N ASN A 50 11.30 -2.32 2.25
CA ASN A 50 11.13 -1.08 1.49
C ASN A 50 9.98 -0.18 1.98
N PHE A 51 9.26 -0.54 3.05
CA PHE A 51 8.12 0.25 3.56
C PHE A 51 8.47 1.72 3.83
N LYS A 52 9.63 2.00 4.43
CA LYS A 52 10.06 3.38 4.70
C LYS A 52 10.20 4.20 3.43
N LEU A 53 10.72 3.60 2.36
CA LEU A 53 10.85 4.26 1.07
C LEU A 53 9.50 4.37 0.35
N ALA A 54 8.68 3.31 0.40
CA ALA A 54 7.33 3.32 -0.13
C ALA A 54 6.50 4.45 0.48
N TRP A 55 6.57 4.62 1.80
CA TRP A 55 5.92 5.71 2.53
C TRP A 55 6.36 7.09 2.04
N ARG A 56 7.68 7.32 1.91
CA ARG A 56 8.21 8.59 1.37
C ARG A 56 7.77 8.88 -0.05
N TYR A 57 7.51 7.84 -0.84
CA TYR A 57 7.11 7.93 -2.25
C TYR A 57 5.59 7.88 -2.42
N TYR A 58 4.84 7.91 -1.30
CA TYR A 58 3.39 7.77 -1.29
C TYR A 58 2.93 6.51 -2.05
N PHE A 59 3.67 5.42 -1.85
CA PHE A 59 3.45 4.14 -2.52
C PHE A 59 3.36 4.28 -4.05
N GLY A 60 4.25 5.07 -4.65
CA GLY A 60 4.30 5.26 -6.11
C GLY A 60 3.47 6.42 -6.64
N ASP A 61 2.75 7.16 -5.78
CA ASP A 61 1.85 8.24 -6.20
C ASP A 61 2.63 9.50 -6.61
N HIS A 62 3.60 9.90 -5.78
CA HIS A 62 4.38 11.13 -6.01
C HIS A 62 5.73 10.87 -6.68
N ARG A 63 6.29 9.66 -6.53
CA ARG A 63 7.61 9.30 -7.06
C ARG A 63 7.65 7.82 -7.41
N ALA A 64 8.46 7.48 -8.42
CA ALA A 64 8.75 6.11 -8.82
C ALA A 64 10.26 5.84 -8.73
N LYS A 65 10.64 4.56 -8.76
CA LYS A 65 12.05 4.15 -8.88
C LYS A 65 12.46 3.98 -10.33
N GLU A 66 11.51 3.57 -11.16
CA GLU A 66 11.73 3.18 -12.55
C GLU A 66 10.64 3.77 -13.44
N THR A 67 10.96 3.95 -14.72
CA THR A 67 10.00 4.30 -15.76
C THR A 67 9.01 3.16 -16.00
N LEU A 68 7.86 3.49 -16.61
CA LEU A 68 6.84 2.51 -16.93
C LEU A 68 7.29 1.64 -18.12
N GLU A 69 7.39 0.33 -17.91
CA GLU A 69 7.69 -0.65 -18.96
C GLU A 69 6.79 -1.88 -18.78
N ILE A 70 6.09 -2.30 -19.84
CA ILE A 70 5.06 -3.36 -19.78
C ILE A 70 5.65 -4.68 -19.26
N SER A 71 6.82 -5.07 -19.78
CA SER A 71 7.54 -6.29 -19.37
C SER A 71 7.77 -6.35 -17.86
N LYS A 72 8.10 -5.21 -17.23
CA LYS A 72 8.33 -5.10 -15.80
C LYS A 72 7.05 -5.24 -15.00
N ILE A 73 5.95 -4.66 -15.48
CA ILE A 73 4.63 -4.79 -14.85
C ILE A 73 4.21 -6.26 -14.85
N GLU A 74 4.32 -6.93 -15.99
CA GLU A 74 4.02 -8.37 -16.11
C GLU A 74 4.85 -9.20 -15.12
N ASN A 75 6.16 -8.96 -15.07
CA ASN A 75 7.06 -9.64 -14.15
C ASN A 75 6.69 -9.41 -12.68
N LEU A 76 6.30 -8.18 -12.31
CA LEU A 76 5.86 -7.87 -10.94
C LEU A 76 4.57 -8.62 -10.57
N ILE A 77 3.58 -8.64 -11.47
CA ILE A 77 2.32 -9.35 -11.27
C ILE A 77 2.58 -10.85 -11.13
N LEU A 78 3.35 -11.44 -12.06
CA LEU A 78 3.71 -12.86 -12.01
C LEU A 78 4.48 -13.22 -10.73
N THR A 79 5.40 -12.36 -10.30
CA THR A 79 6.16 -12.56 -9.06
C THR A 79 5.24 -12.59 -7.84
N ALA A 80 4.29 -11.64 -7.77
CA ALA A 80 3.33 -11.57 -6.66
C ALA A 80 2.38 -12.79 -6.65
N LEU A 81 1.91 -13.24 -7.82
CA LEU A 81 1.00 -14.39 -7.91
C LEU A 81 1.68 -15.74 -7.65
N ARG A 82 2.92 -15.92 -8.12
CA ARG A 82 3.68 -17.17 -7.93
C ARG A 82 4.22 -17.31 -6.51
N SER A 83 4.55 -16.21 -5.84
CA SER A 83 5.20 -16.22 -4.52
C SER A 83 4.20 -16.25 -3.35
N LYS A 84 3.24 -17.19 -3.35
CA LYS A 84 2.12 -17.21 -2.37
C LYS A 84 2.54 -16.99 -0.91
N LYS A 85 3.59 -17.69 -0.45
CA LYS A 85 4.12 -17.55 0.92
C LYS A 85 4.65 -16.14 1.19
N SER A 86 5.46 -15.60 0.28
CA SER A 86 6.02 -14.25 0.39
C SER A 86 4.91 -13.20 0.32
N SER A 87 3.97 -13.34 -0.60
CA SER A 87 2.83 -12.44 -0.79
C SER A 87 1.93 -12.37 0.45
N LYS A 88 1.66 -13.51 1.08
CA LYS A 88 0.95 -13.56 2.37
C LYS A 88 1.73 -12.80 3.45
N ASN A 89 3.04 -13.03 3.57
CA ASN A 89 3.89 -12.34 4.55
C ASN A 89 3.96 -10.83 4.29
N TRP A 90 4.04 -10.39 3.03
CA TRP A 90 4.02 -8.97 2.67
C TRP A 90 2.68 -8.32 3.05
N GLY A 91 1.56 -9.00 2.79
CA GLY A 91 0.23 -8.53 3.19
C GLY A 91 0.07 -8.42 4.71
N GLU A 92 0.48 -9.45 5.47
CA GLU A 92 0.45 -9.43 6.93
C GLU A 92 1.32 -8.30 7.51
N ALA A 93 2.56 -8.19 7.05
CA ALA A 93 3.46 -7.12 7.47
C ALA A 93 2.93 -5.74 7.06
N GLY A 94 2.28 -5.64 5.89
CA GLY A 94 1.64 -4.40 5.43
C GLY A 94 0.52 -3.95 6.36
N ARG A 95 -0.33 -4.86 6.83
CA ARG A 95 -1.37 -4.54 7.81
C ARG A 95 -0.79 -4.03 9.12
N GLU A 96 0.28 -4.65 9.61
CA GLU A 96 0.94 -4.21 10.84
C GLU A 96 1.62 -2.84 10.65
N PHE A 97 2.20 -2.58 9.48
CA PHE A 97 2.69 -1.24 9.12
C PHE A 97 1.57 -0.20 9.17
N VAL A 98 0.41 -0.46 8.54
CA VAL A 98 -0.71 0.48 8.54
C VAL A 98 -1.24 0.70 9.94
N LYS A 99 -1.44 -0.36 10.74
CA LYS A 99 -1.86 -0.23 12.14
C LYS A 99 -0.92 0.64 12.95
N LYS A 100 0.39 0.47 12.81
CA LYS A 100 1.40 1.25 13.53
C LYS A 100 1.35 2.73 13.15
N GLN A 101 1.18 3.02 11.86
CA GLN A 101 1.22 4.39 11.35
C GLN A 101 -0.12 5.13 11.48
N PHE A 102 -1.24 4.41 11.39
CA PHE A 102 -2.59 4.96 11.24
C PHE A 102 -3.60 4.45 12.26
N ASN A 103 -3.15 4.02 13.43
CA ASN A 103 -4.06 3.72 14.54
C ASN A 103 -4.93 4.95 14.85
N ILE A 104 -6.25 4.79 14.76
CA ILE A 104 -7.19 5.91 14.89
C ILE A 104 -7.09 6.59 16.25
N SER A 105 -7.03 5.82 17.34
CA SER A 105 -6.90 6.37 18.70
C SER A 105 -5.62 7.20 18.81
N GLY A 106 -4.48 6.64 18.37
CA GLY A 106 -3.20 7.36 18.41
C GLY A 106 -3.14 8.58 17.48
N ILE A 107 -3.90 8.63 16.40
CA ILE A 107 -4.04 9.84 15.57
C ILE A 107 -4.90 10.88 16.28
N VAL A 108 -6.04 10.47 16.84
CA VAL A 108 -6.96 11.36 17.56
C VAL A 108 -6.25 12.02 18.74
N ASP A 109 -5.51 11.25 19.53
CA ASP A 109 -4.74 11.77 20.68
C ASP A 109 -3.74 12.84 20.24
N LYS A 110 -2.98 12.58 19.17
CA LYS A 110 -2.01 13.56 18.61
C LYS A 110 -2.69 14.83 18.12
N LEU A 111 -3.83 14.71 17.46
CA LEU A 111 -4.59 15.86 16.98
C LEU A 111 -5.12 16.69 18.15
N LEU A 112 -5.69 16.05 19.17
CA LEU A 112 -6.16 16.73 20.38
C LEU A 112 -5.02 17.45 21.10
N SER A 113 -3.88 16.79 21.30
CA SER A 113 -2.70 17.43 21.91
C SER A 113 -2.21 18.63 21.11
N LEU A 114 -2.25 18.57 19.78
CA LEU A 114 -1.90 19.70 18.93
C LEU A 114 -2.86 20.88 19.13
N TYR A 115 -4.17 20.65 19.11
CA TYR A 115 -5.16 21.71 19.35
C TYR A 115 -5.03 22.32 20.75
N GLN A 116 -4.80 21.49 21.77
CA GLN A 116 -4.56 21.96 23.14
C GLN A 116 -3.29 22.79 23.28
N SER A 117 -2.27 22.60 22.44
CA SER A 117 -1.04 23.40 22.48
C SER A 117 -1.19 24.85 22.03
N PHE A 118 -2.33 25.19 21.41
CA PHE A 118 -2.67 26.55 20.98
C PHE A 118 -3.61 27.28 21.95
N ILE A 119 -3.99 26.64 23.07
CA ILE A 119 -4.80 27.21 24.17
C ILE A 119 -3.88 27.42 25.37
#